data_AF-A0A3M1B0D0-F1
#
_entry.id   AF-A0A3M1B0D0-F1
#
_cell.length_a   1.000
_cell.length_b   1.000
_cell.length_c   1.000
_cell.angle_alpha   90.00
_cell.angle_beta   90.00
_cell.angle_gamma   90.00
#
_symmetry.space_group_name_H-M   'P 1'
#
loop_
_entity.id
_entity.type
_entity.pdbx_description
1 polymer ?
#
loop_
_entity_poly.entity_id
_entity_poly.type
_entity_poly.pdbx_seq_one_letter_code
_entity_poly.pdbx_strand_id
1 'polypeptide(L)'
;IPFKALTFGSGVNFTAGLPIIRTSPDHGTGFSIAGKNEADASSFLHALFMAIDIYRNRTEYMELKRNAVKKVKVEEETEEGEVAVSDD
;
A
#
# COMPACT_ATOMS: atom_id res chain seq x y z
N ILE A 1 8.85 20.09 -7.74
CA ILE A 1 8.52 18.65 -7.64
C ILE A 1 7.00 18.54 -7.56
N PRO A 2 6.32 17.90 -8.54
CA PRO A 2 4.86 17.94 -8.66
C PRO A 2 4.10 17.46 -7.43
N PHE A 3 4.56 16.39 -6.78
CA PHE A 3 3.90 15.82 -5.59
C PHE A 3 3.70 16.87 -4.48
N LYS A 4 4.76 17.59 -4.09
CA LYS A 4 4.67 18.62 -3.05
C LYS A 4 3.76 19.78 -3.40
N ALA A 5 3.60 20.09 -4.69
CA ALA A 5 2.69 21.14 -5.14
C ALA A 5 1.22 20.69 -5.06
N LEU A 6 0.94 19.39 -5.13
CA LEU A 6 -0.40 18.82 -5.04
C LEU A 6 -0.82 18.52 -3.59
N THR A 7 0.14 18.24 -2.71
CA THR A 7 -0.16 17.77 -1.35
C THR A 7 -0.19 18.86 -0.29
N PHE A 8 0.16 20.13 -0.59
CA PHE A 8 0.06 21.28 0.33
C PHE A 8 0.44 21.00 1.82
N GLY A 9 1.46 20.19 2.08
CA GLY A 9 1.90 19.85 3.45
C GLY A 9 1.15 18.69 4.13
N SER A 10 0.24 18.01 3.43
CA SER A 10 -0.41 16.76 3.86
C SER A 10 0.14 15.52 3.16
N GLY A 11 1.26 15.65 2.44
CA GLY A 11 1.84 14.55 1.67
C GLY A 11 2.46 13.49 2.58
N VAL A 12 2.35 12.23 2.17
CA VAL A 12 2.99 11.11 2.88
C VAL A 12 3.92 10.35 1.95
N ASN A 13 5.15 10.14 2.40
CA ASN A 13 6.08 9.23 1.74
C ASN A 13 5.81 7.80 2.22
N PHE A 14 5.42 6.91 1.31
CA PHE A 14 5.24 5.49 1.56
C PHE A 14 6.39 4.68 0.95
N THR A 15 6.87 3.65 1.66
CA THR A 15 7.90 2.74 1.14
C THR A 15 7.32 1.35 0.94
N ALA A 16 7.13 0.97 -0.33
CA ALA A 16 6.71 -0.37 -0.73
C ALA A 16 7.89 -1.38 -0.64
N GLY A 17 7.55 -2.67 -0.63
CA GLY A 17 8.53 -3.77 -0.70
C GLY A 17 9.20 -4.15 0.63
N LEU A 18 8.98 -3.40 1.72
CA LEU A 18 9.46 -3.77 3.04
C LEU A 18 8.53 -4.79 3.71
N PRO A 19 9.06 -5.67 4.58
CA PRO A 19 8.25 -6.60 5.38
C PRO A 19 7.45 -5.88 6.47
N ILE A 20 7.76 -4.61 6.73
CA ILE A 20 7.09 -3.75 7.71
C ILE A 20 6.35 -2.61 7.02
N ILE A 21 5.46 -1.95 7.74
CA ILE A 21 4.82 -0.71 7.29
C ILE A 21 5.79 0.44 7.57
N ARG A 22 6.11 1.23 6.53
CA ARG A 22 6.94 2.43 6.68
C ARG A 22 6.31 3.61 5.94
N THR A 23 6.00 4.65 6.70
CA THR A 23 5.56 5.96 6.22
C THR A 23 6.49 7.04 6.76
N SER A 24 6.55 8.21 6.13
CA SER A 24 7.26 9.37 6.66
C SER A 24 6.66 10.69 6.17
N PRO A 25 6.91 11.81 6.87
CA PRO A 25 6.50 13.15 6.42
C PRO A 25 7.08 13.49 5.03
N ASP A 26 6.48 14.47 4.36
CA ASP A 26 6.91 15.01 3.07
C ASP A 26 7.96 16.15 3.17
N HIS A 27 8.30 16.58 4.39
CA HIS A 27 9.29 17.62 4.67
C HIS A 27 10.64 17.08 5.19
N GLY A 28 11.65 17.95 5.22
CA GLY A 28 12.97 17.67 5.78
C GLY A 28 13.06 17.98 7.29
N THR A 29 14.28 18.17 7.80
CA THR A 29 14.54 18.37 9.24
C THR A 29 14.07 19.70 9.82
N GLY A 30 13.90 20.73 8.98
CA GLY A 30 13.42 22.04 9.45
C GLY A 30 14.35 22.76 10.44
N PHE A 31 15.68 22.65 10.29
CA PHE A 31 16.64 23.22 11.25
C PHE A 31 16.46 24.73 11.52
N SER A 32 16.03 25.50 10.52
CA SER A 32 15.78 26.94 10.66
C SER A 32 14.63 27.28 11.61
N ILE A 33 13.72 26.34 11.87
CA ILE A 33 12.52 26.51 12.71
C ILE A 33 12.54 25.63 13.97
N ALA A 34 13.61 24.86 14.17
CA ALA A 34 13.76 24.00 15.35
C ALA A 34 13.75 24.84 16.64
N GLY A 35 12.93 24.42 17.61
CA GLY A 35 12.78 25.12 18.89
C GLY A 35 11.97 26.43 18.86
N LYS A 36 11.46 26.84 17.69
CA LYS A 36 10.67 28.08 17.53
C LYS A 36 9.16 27.88 17.67
N ASN A 37 8.70 26.63 17.77
CA ASN A 37 7.29 26.27 17.79
C ASN A 37 6.50 26.73 16.54
N GLU A 38 7.18 26.76 15.38
CA GLU A 38 6.63 27.20 14.08
C GLU A 38 6.39 26.04 13.10
N ALA A 39 6.74 24.81 13.49
CA ALA A 39 6.62 23.64 12.61
C ALA A 39 5.16 23.21 12.43
N ASP A 40 4.77 22.96 11.18
CA ASP A 40 3.50 22.32 10.86
C ASP A 40 3.62 20.80 11.01
N ALA A 41 2.82 20.22 11.91
CA ALA A 41 2.79 18.79 12.18
C ALA A 41 1.91 17.99 11.19
N SER A 42 1.25 18.65 10.24
CA SER A 42 0.23 18.04 9.37
C SER A 42 0.73 16.79 8.64
N SER A 43 1.81 16.85 7.85
CA SER A 43 2.27 15.64 7.13
C SER A 43 2.79 14.53 8.04
N PHE A 44 3.27 14.85 9.25
CA PHE A 44 3.61 13.84 10.24
C PHE A 44 2.38 13.10 10.75
N LEU A 45 1.30 13.82 11.09
CA LEU A 45 0.03 13.22 11.50
C LEU A 45 -0.56 12.36 10.39
N HIS A 46 -0.55 12.83 9.14
CA HIS A 46 -1.00 12.06 7.98
C HIS A 46 -0.16 10.78 7.81
N ALA A 47 1.16 10.86 7.98
CA ALA A 47 2.03 9.69 7.90
C ALA A 47 1.72 8.65 8.98
N LEU A 48 1.43 9.11 10.20
CA LEU A 48 1.05 8.25 11.32
C LEU A 48 -0.29 7.56 11.07
N PHE A 49 -1.34 8.31 10.71
CA PHE A 49 -2.66 7.73 10.47
C PHE A 49 -2.67 6.80 9.27
N MET A 50 -1.96 7.13 8.19
CA MET A 50 -1.82 6.22 7.05
C MET A 50 -1.14 4.90 7.44
N ALA A 51 -0.16 4.91 8.36
CA ALA A 51 0.44 3.67 8.85
C ALA A 51 -0.57 2.81 9.62
N ILE A 52 -1.43 3.43 10.44
CA ILE A 52 -2.51 2.76 11.18
C ILE A 52 -3.53 2.16 10.21
N ASP A 53 -3.91 2.90 9.17
CA ASP A 53 -4.86 2.43 8.17
C ASP A 53 -4.31 1.25 7.37
N ILE A 54 -3.04 1.32 6.94
CA ILE A 54 -2.37 0.20 6.27
C ILE A 54 -2.33 -1.03 7.20
N TYR A 55 -2.07 -0.85 8.49
CA TYR A 55 -2.07 -1.95 9.46
C TYR A 55 -3.44 -2.62 9.55
N ARG A 56 -4.51 -1.83 9.73
CA ARG A 56 -5.88 -2.33 9.79
C ARG A 56 -6.27 -3.08 8.51
N ASN A 57 -5.97 -2.49 7.35
CA ASN A 57 -6.25 -3.09 6.05
C ASN A 57 -5.50 -4.42 5.86
N ARG A 58 -4.23 -4.51 6.29
CA ARG A 58 -3.47 -5.77 6.23
C ARG A 58 -4.08 -6.84 7.13
N THR A 59 -4.49 -6.47 8.35
CA THR A 59 -5.12 -7.41 9.30
C THR A 59 -6.43 -7.94 8.76
N GLU A 60 -7.31 -7.05 8.31
CA GLU A 60 -8.61 -7.40 7.72
C GLU A 60 -8.43 -8.29 6.48
N TYR A 61 -7.50 -7.92 5.58
CA TYR A 61 -7.19 -8.72 4.41
C TYR A 61 -6.76 -10.15 4.75
N MET A 62 -5.90 -10.32 5.76
CA MET A 62 -5.46 -11.64 6.21
C MET A 62 -6.59 -12.45 6.85
N GLU A 63 -7.49 -11.79 7.58
CA GLU A 63 -8.68 -12.41 8.15
C GLU A 63 -9.63 -12.90 7.07
N LEU A 64 -9.98 -12.04 6.11
CA LEU A 64 -10.85 -12.38 4.98
C LEU A 64 -10.27 -13.50 4.12
N LYS A 65 -8.94 -13.52 3.94
CA LYS A 65 -8.27 -14.59 3.18
C LYS A 65 -8.20 -15.92 3.89
N ARG A 66 -8.28 -15.95 5.23
CA ARG A 66 -8.12 -17.19 6.02
C ARG A 66 -9.10 -18.29 5.58
N ASN A 67 -10.33 -17.90 5.26
CA ASN A 67 -11.41 -18.82 4.87
C ASN A 67 -11.96 -18.50 3.47
N ALA A 68 -11.14 -17.91 2.59
CA ALA A 68 -11.59 -17.57 1.25
C ALA A 68 -11.96 -18.84 0.47
N VAL A 69 -13.19 -18.88 -0.06
CA VAL A 69 -13.67 -19.96 -0.92
C VAL A 69 -12.73 -20.07 -2.12
N LYS A 70 -12.17 -21.28 -2.34
CA LYS A 70 -11.36 -21.54 -3.53
C LYS A 70 -12.23 -21.29 -4.75
N LYS A 71 -11.78 -20.40 -5.64
CA LYS A 71 -12.40 -20.29 -6.95
C LYS A 71 -12.22 -21.64 -7.65
N VAL A 72 -13.33 -22.32 -7.91
CA VAL A 72 -13.36 -23.47 -8.79
C VAL A 72 -13.02 -22.91 -10.18
N LYS A 73 -11.96 -23.42 -10.81
CA LYS A 73 -11.79 -23.24 -12.25
C LYS A 73 -12.96 -23.96 -12.88
N VAL A 74 -13.87 -23.23 -13.51
CA VAL A 74 -14.74 -23.84 -14.51
C VAL A 74 -13.80 -24.18 -15.65
N GLU A 75 -13.47 -25.46 -15.80
CA GLU A 75 -12.87 -25.94 -17.04
C GLU A 75 -13.96 -25.72 -18.09
N GLU A 76 -13.71 -24.82 -19.05
CA GLU A 76 -14.54 -24.75 -20.23
C GLU A 76 -14.35 -26.09 -20.95
N GLU A 77 -15.36 -26.96 -20.89
CA GLU A 77 -15.48 -28.09 -21.80
C GLU A 77 -15.58 -27.51 -23.21
N THR A 78 -14.45 -27.44 -23.91
CA THR A 78 -14.45 -27.31 -25.36
C THR A 78 -14.98 -28.63 -25.92
N GLU A 79 -16.25 -28.65 -26.31
CA GLU A 79 -16.81 -29.72 -27.12
C GLU A 79 -16.04 -29.83 -28.44
N GLU A 80 -15.73 -31.09 -28.79
CA GLU A 80 -15.26 -31.62 -30.08
C GLU A 80 -13.75 -31.52 -30.39
N GLY A 81 -13.01 -32.46 -29.80
CA GLY A 81 -12.34 -33.52 -30.57
C GLY A 81 -11.20 -33.14 -31.51
N GLU A 82 -9.96 -33.21 -31.03
CA GLU A 82 -8.88 -33.95 -31.70
C GLU A 82 -7.73 -34.22 -30.71
N VAL A 83 -7.36 -35.48 -30.58
CA VAL A 83 -6.20 -35.92 -29.80
C VAL A 83 -4.96 -35.63 -30.65
N ALA A 84 -4.08 -34.75 -30.16
CA ALA A 84 -2.71 -34.67 -30.63
C ALA A 84 -1.76 -35.00 -29.47
N VAL A 85 -1.10 -36.16 -29.58
CA VAL A 85 0.02 -36.58 -28.75
C VAL A 85 1.30 -36.00 -29.35
N SER A 86 2.17 -35.40 -28.52
CA SER A 86 3.64 -35.60 -28.46
C SER A 86 4.28 -34.39 -27.75
N ASP A 87 4.86 -34.59 -26.57
CA ASP A 87 6.31 -34.71 -26.30
C ASP A 87 7.06 -33.35 -26.28
N ASP A 88 7.24 -32.80 -25.08
CA ASP A 88 8.51 -32.27 -24.51
C ASP A 88 8.32 -31.80 -23.05
#